data_AF-A0A6A4HG09-F1
#
_entry.id   AF-A0A6A4HG09-F1
#
_cell.length_a   1.000
_cell.length_b   1.000
_cell.length_c   1.000
_cell.angle_alpha   90.00
_cell.angle_beta   90.00
_cell.angle_gamma   90.00
#
_symmetry.space_group_name_H-M   'P 1'
#
loop_
_entity.id
_entity.type
_entity.pdbx_description
1 polymer ?
#
loop_
_entity_poly.entity_id
_entity_poly.type
_entity_poly.pdbx_seq_one_letter_code
_entity_poly.pdbx_strand_id
1 'polypeptide(L)' 'ISWVPGHMGYAGNERADVEAKKAVETAVQSSPNKKLPSQPHKRLPKSRTSAVRKYKKELETRHAQEWMESPQYAKFQAID' A
#
# COMPACT_ATOMS: atom_id res chain seq x y z
N ILE A 1 -2.19 -28.72 13.11
CA ILE A 1 -2.35 -27.30 12.69
C ILE A 1 -1.33 -26.50 13.48
N SER A 2 -0.52 -25.67 12.82
CA SER A 2 0.54 -24.88 13.45
C SER A 2 0.36 -23.41 13.08
N TRP A 3 0.29 -22.54 14.09
CA TRP A 3 0.26 -21.10 13.88
C TRP A 3 1.69 -20.58 13.79
N VAL A 4 1.94 -19.72 12.81
CA VAL A 4 3.24 -19.05 12.63
C VAL A 4 3.04 -17.53 12.74
N PRO A 5 3.95 -16.82 13.42
CA PRO A 5 3.87 -15.37 13.52
C PRO A 5 4.13 -14.72 12.16
N GLY A 6 3.31 -13.71 11.84
CA GLY A 6 3.45 -12.94 10.61
C GLY A 6 4.71 -12.07 10.59
N HIS A 7 5.25 -11.81 9.40
CA HIS A 7 6.37 -10.90 9.16
C HIS A 7 7.67 -11.20 9.94
N MET A 8 7.88 -12.46 10.31
CA MET A 8 9.08 -12.91 11.06
C MET A 8 10.15 -13.59 10.19
N GLY A 9 10.15 -13.42 8.87
CA GLY A 9 11.17 -14.05 8.01
C GLY A 9 10.89 -15.51 7.63
N TYR A 10 9.73 -16.06 7.99
CA TYR A 10 9.40 -17.46 7.66
C TYR A 10 9.13 -17.60 6.16
N ALA A 11 10.09 -18.14 5.43
CA ALA A 11 10.05 -18.23 3.97
C ALA A 11 8.74 -18.80 3.39
N GLY A 12 8.17 -19.84 4.00
CA GLY A 12 6.88 -20.40 3.56
C GLY A 12 5.70 -19.44 3.74
N ASN A 13 5.63 -18.77 4.90
CA ASN A 13 4.58 -17.79 5.20
C ASN A 13 4.72 -16.54 4.32
N GLU A 14 5.95 -16.08 4.08
CA GLU A 14 6.23 -14.92 3.24
C GLU A 14 5.91 -15.19 1.77
N ARG A 15 6.23 -16.38 1.26
CA ARG A 15 5.84 -16.79 -0.10
C ARG A 15 4.33 -16.81 -0.25
N ALA A 16 3.62 -17.39 0.72
CA ALA A 16 2.16 -17.41 0.73
C ALA A 16 1.56 -15.99 0.74
N ASP A 17 2.10 -15.09 1.57
CA ASP A 17 1.67 -13.68 1.62
C ASP A 17 1.93 -12.95 0.28
N VAL A 18 3.07 -13.20 -0.37
CA VAL A 18 3.39 -12.66 -1.69
C VAL A 18 2.43 -13.18 -2.76
N GLU A 19 2.14 -14.47 -2.80
CA GLU A 19 1.19 -15.07 -3.75
C GLU A 19 -0.23 -14.54 -3.55
N ALA A 20 -0.66 -14.41 -2.29
CA ALA A 20 -1.96 -13.83 -1.97
C ALA A 20 -2.07 -12.38 -2.45
N LYS A 21 -1.04 -11.55 -2.24
CA LYS A 21 -1.01 -10.17 -2.75
C LYS A 21 -1.06 -10.12 -4.28
N LYS A 22 -0.28 -10.95 -4.97
CA LYS A 22 -0.29 -11.04 -6.43
C LYS A 22 -1.68 -11.39 -6.98
N ALA A 23 -2.37 -12.36 -6.36
CA ALA A 23 -3.71 -12.76 -6.77
C ALA A 23 -4.73 -11.61 -6.68
N VAL A 24 -4.56 -10.70 -5.71
CA VAL A 24 -5.39 -9.50 -5.57
C VAL A 24 -5.07 -8.46 -6.67
N GLU A 25 -3.80 -8.25 -6.98
CA GLU A 25 -3.37 -7.28 -8.01
C GLU A 25 -3.81 -7.70 -9.42
N THR A 26 -3.81 -9.00 -9.72
CA THR A 26 -4.25 -9.55 -11.01
C THR A 26 -5.76 -9.77 -11.08
N ALA A 27 -6.56 -8.83 -10.54
CA ALA A 27 -8.02 -8.90 -10.31
C ALA A 27 -8.90 -9.41 -11.48
N VAL A 28 -8.33 -9.57 -12.68
CA VAL A 28 -8.87 -10.28 -13.84
C VAL A 28 -9.31 -11.72 -13.51
N GLN A 29 -8.73 -12.37 -12.49
CA GLN A 29 -9.05 -13.76 -12.10
C GLN A 29 -9.96 -13.91 -10.87
N SER A 30 -10.70 -12.87 -10.48
CA SER A 30 -11.64 -13.00 -9.37
C SER A 30 -12.84 -13.90 -9.75
N SER A 31 -13.31 -14.70 -8.80
CA SER A 31 -14.51 -15.50 -9.01
C SER A 31 -15.73 -14.61 -9.21
N PRO A 32 -16.67 -14.96 -10.11
CA PRO A 32 -17.94 -14.25 -10.23
C PRO A 32 -18.66 -14.17 -8.89
N ASN A 33 -19.33 -13.04 -8.59
CA ASN A 33 -20.07 -12.85 -7.32
C ASN A 33 -21.04 -14.01 -7.01
N LYS A 34 -21.64 -14.62 -8.04
CA LYS A 34 -22.54 -15.79 -7.88
C LYS A 34 -21.87 -17.02 -7.27
N LYS A 35 -20.54 -17.14 -7.38
CA LYS A 35 -19.73 -18.21 -6.79
C LYS A 35 -19.10 -17.82 -5.44
N LEU A 36 -19.25 -16.56 -5.04
CA LEU A 36 -18.76 -16.07 -3.76
C LEU A 36 -19.88 -16.11 -2.72
N PRO A 37 -19.56 -16.32 -1.44
CA PRO A 37 -20.52 -16.13 -0.36
C PRO A 37 -21.00 -14.66 -0.34
N SER A 38 -22.12 -14.36 0.32
CA SER A 38 -22.77 -13.03 0.25
C SER A 38 -21.98 -11.91 0.96
N GLN A 39 -21.14 -12.28 1.92
CA GLN A 39 -20.33 -11.36 2.73
C GLN A 39 -19.42 -10.44 1.89
N PRO A 40 -18.60 -10.94 0.95
CA PRO A 40 -17.75 -10.10 0.09
C PRO A 40 -18.49 -9.31 -1.00
N HIS A 41 -19.81 -9.48 -1.18
CA HIS A 41 -20.54 -8.72 -2.20
C HIS A 41 -20.61 -7.23 -1.87
N LYS A 42 -20.54 -6.88 -0.58
CA LYS A 42 -20.49 -5.50 -0.12
C LYS A 42 -19.07 -4.99 -0.16
N ARG A 43 -18.88 -3.77 -0.64
CA ARG A 43 -17.57 -3.10 -0.59
C ARG A 43 -17.15 -2.92 0.86
N LEU A 44 -15.91 -3.31 1.17
CA LEU A 44 -15.33 -3.07 2.48
C LEU A 44 -15.14 -1.57 2.71
N PRO A 45 -15.35 -1.08 3.95
CA PRO A 45 -15.04 0.30 4.28
C PRO A 45 -13.55 0.58 4.06
N LYS A 46 -13.23 1.79 3.62
CA LYS A 46 -11.84 2.23 3.48
C LYS A 46 -11.24 2.38 4.88
N SER A 47 -10.05 1.84 5.08
CA SER A 47 -9.29 2.07 6.30
C SER A 47 -8.92 3.55 6.45
N ARG A 48 -9.27 4.15 7.59
CA ARG A 48 -8.90 5.53 7.93
C ARG A 48 -7.39 5.72 7.91
N THR A 49 -6.62 4.77 8.45
CA THR A 49 -5.15 4.88 8.49
C THR A 49 -4.56 4.81 7.09
N SER A 50 -5.08 3.95 6.21
CA SER A 50 -4.64 3.89 4.82
C SER A 50 -4.94 5.19 4.06
N ALA A 51 -6.10 5.80 4.28
CA ALA A 51 -6.46 7.08 3.67
C ALA A 51 -5.52 8.22 4.12
N VAL A 52 -5.26 8.32 5.43
CA VAL A 52 -4.35 9.32 5.99
C VAL A 52 -2.92 9.13 5.48
N ARG A 53 -2.43 7.88 5.44
CA ARG A 53 -1.08 7.57 4.93
C ARG A 53 -0.92 7.96 3.46
N LYS A 54 -1.93 7.68 2.63
CA LYS A 54 -1.92 8.08 1.22
C LYS A 54 -1.83 9.60 1.08
N TYR A 55 -2.69 10.33 1.78
CA TYR A 55 -2.69 11.79 1.76
C TYR A 55 -1.36 12.38 2.24
N LYS A 56 -0.80 11.87 3.34
CA LYS A 56 0.50 12.31 3.86
C LYS A 56 1.62 12.11 2.85
N LYS A 57 1.65 10.95 2.18
CA LYS A 57 2.64 10.66 1.14
C LYS A 57 2.53 11.61 -0.06
N GLU A 58 1.31 11.90 -0.50
CA GLU A 58 1.05 12.88 -1.56
C GLU A 58 1.51 14.29 -1.14
N LEU A 59 1.22 14.68 0.11
CA LEU A 59 1.65 15.96 0.67
C LEU A 59 3.18 16.09 0.74
N GLU A 60 3.86 15.06 1.22
CA GLU A 60 5.34 15.00 1.28
C GLU A 60 5.96 15.10 -0.11
N THR A 61 5.38 14.41 -1.10
CA THR A 61 5.85 14.45 -2.49
C THR A 61 5.72 15.85 -3.08
N ARG A 62 4.56 16.48 -2.90
CA ARG A 62 4.32 17.85 -3.37
C ARG A 62 5.24 18.85 -2.67
N HIS A 63 5.37 18.75 -1.35
CA HIS A 63 6.25 19.63 -0.58
C HIS A 63 7.71 19.52 -1.03
N ALA A 64 8.17 18.31 -1.35
CA ALA A 64 9.51 18.11 -1.90
C ALA A 64 9.70 18.80 -3.26
N GLN A 65 8.69 18.73 -4.14
CA GLN A 65 8.71 19.42 -5.44
C GLN A 65 8.73 20.94 -5.26
N GLU A 66 7.81 21.48 -4.46
CA GLU A 66 7.72 22.92 -4.17
C GLU A 66 9.00 23.44 -3.52
N TRP A 67 9.60 22.66 -2.60
CA TRP A 67 10.89 23.00 -2.01
C TRP A 67 11.99 23.08 -3.07
N MET A 68 12.11 22.08 -3.94
CA MET A 68 13.12 22.05 -5.00
C MET A 68 12.99 23.22 -5.99
N GLU A 69 11.77 23.68 -6.25
CA GLU A 69 11.50 24.81 -7.13
C GLU A 69 11.74 26.17 -6.46
N SER A 70 11.87 26.19 -5.13
CA SER A 70 12.02 27.44 -4.38
C SER A 70 13.40 28.09 -4.59
N PRO A 71 13.48 29.44 -4.65
CA PRO A 71 14.76 30.15 -4.67
C PRO A 71 15.63 29.85 -3.45
N GLN A 72 15.01 29.53 -2.31
CA GLN A 72 15.69 29.17 -1.08
C GLN A 72 16.44 27.85 -1.23
N TYR A 73 15.89 26.86 -1.95
CA TYR A 73 16.59 25.61 -2.21
C TYR A 73 17.85 25.82 -3.05
N ALA A 74 17.81 26.69 -4.07
CA ALA A 74 19.00 27.06 -4.83
C ALA A 74 20.09 27.70 -3.96
N LYS A 75 19.69 28.56 -3.01
CA LYS A 75 20.62 29.14 -2.03
C LYS A 75 21.15 28.10 -1.05
N PHE A 76 20.29 27.18 -0.60
CA PHE A 76 20.64 26.13 0.34
C PHE A 76 21.65 25.13 -0.28
N GLN A 77 21.49 24.80 -1.56
CA GLN A 77 22.44 23.96 -2.31
C GLN A 77 23.81 24.62 -2.53
N ALA A 78 23.90 25.95 -2.41
CA ALA A 78 25.16 26.68 -2.53
C ALA A 78 25.95 26.78 -1.21
N ILE A 79 25.42 26.21 -0.12
CA ILE A 79 26.07 26.13 1.18
C ILE A 79 26.65 24.72 1.32
N ASP A 80 27.98 24.63 1.46
CA ASP A 80 28.73 23.40 1.78
C ASP A 80 28.62 23.08 3.27
#